data_AF-A0A0D0GS97-F1
#
_entry.id   AF-A0A0D0GS97-F1
#
_cell.length_a   1.000
_cell.length_b   1.000
_cell.length_c   1.000
_cell.angle_alpha   90.00
_cell.angle_beta   90.00
_cell.angle_gamma   90.00
#
_symmetry.space_group_name_H-M   'P 1'
#
loop_
_entity.id
_entity.type
_entity.pdbx_description
1 polymer ?
#
loop_
_entity_poly.entity_id
_entity_poly.type
_entity_poly.pdbx_seq_one_letter_code
_entity_poly.pdbx_strand_id
1 'polypeptide(L)'
;MPLLAYPGLPTLEDPSRGAGNGILQTLQNYGYDIVMLVALLIIASMFIGVCYHAYSTYSEIHTGRKTWGQFGLTVAVGALLLVVGIWLLTKATGIL
;
A
#
# COMPACT_ATOMS: atom_id res chain seq x y z
N MET A 1 36.58 22.10 -12.74
CA MET A 1 36.35 20.95 -13.65
C MET A 1 34.89 21.02 -14.09
N PRO A 2 34.55 21.21 -15.37
CA PRO A 2 33.15 21.13 -15.77
C PRO A 2 32.72 19.67 -15.66
N LEU A 3 31.63 19.40 -14.96
CA LEU A 3 30.99 18.08 -14.97
C LEU A 3 30.57 17.81 -16.42
N LEU A 4 30.94 16.64 -16.97
CA LEU A 4 30.47 16.17 -18.28
C LEU A 4 28.95 16.00 -18.24
N ALA A 5 28.21 17.06 -18.56
CA ALA A 5 26.78 16.97 -18.80
C ALA A 5 26.59 16.35 -20.20
N TYR A 6 26.10 15.11 -20.25
CA TYR A 6 25.61 14.52 -21.50
C TYR A 6 24.27 15.18 -21.84
N PRO A 7 24.22 16.09 -22.83
CA PRO A 7 22.99 16.80 -23.16
C PRO A 7 22.09 15.83 -23.92
N GLY A 8 21.10 15.26 -23.23
CA GLY A 8 20.10 14.37 -23.83
C GLY A 8 19.90 13.02 -23.13
N LEU A 9 20.62 12.70 -22.06
CA LEU A 9 20.23 11.56 -21.22
C LEU A 9 19.04 11.96 -20.34
N PRO A 10 17.99 11.10 -20.22
CA PRO A 10 16.93 11.30 -19.25
C PRO A 10 17.53 11.48 -17.85
N THR A 11 17.11 12.52 -17.14
CA THR A 11 17.46 12.70 -15.73
C THR A 11 16.71 11.64 -14.93
N LEU A 12 17.42 10.88 -14.09
CA LEU A 12 16.75 10.02 -13.13
C LEU A 12 16.06 10.92 -12.10
N GLU A 13 14.81 10.58 -11.80
CA GLU A 13 14.07 11.27 -10.76
C GLU A 13 14.63 10.87 -9.40
N ASP A 14 14.93 11.86 -8.57
CA ASP A 14 15.42 11.61 -7.21
C ASP A 14 14.38 10.82 -6.39
N PRO A 15 14.82 9.94 -5.48
CA PRO A 15 13.88 9.20 -4.63
C PRO A 15 13.10 10.17 -3.74
N SER A 16 11.92 9.76 -3.27
CA SER A 16 10.99 10.65 -2.54
C SER A 16 11.57 11.25 -1.25
N ARG A 17 12.59 10.59 -0.68
CA ARG A 17 13.33 11.01 0.52
C ARG A 17 14.66 11.72 0.19
N GLY A 18 14.92 12.02 -1.09
CA GLY A 18 16.14 12.63 -1.63
C GLY A 18 17.31 11.65 -1.77
N ALA A 19 18.32 11.99 -2.57
CA ALA A 19 19.47 11.10 -2.82
C ALA A 19 20.35 10.81 -1.58
N GLY A 20 20.29 11.67 -0.55
CA GLY A 20 21.08 11.51 0.68
C GLY A 20 22.58 11.71 0.48
N ASN A 21 23.37 11.28 1.47
CA ASN A 21 24.82 11.42 1.51
C ASN A 21 25.52 10.14 1.04
N GLY A 22 25.53 9.95 -0.29
CA GLY A 22 26.28 8.87 -0.96
C GLY A 22 25.40 7.73 -1.49
N ILE A 23 26.02 6.87 -2.31
CA ILE A 23 25.34 5.88 -3.18
C ILE A 23 24.50 4.88 -2.37
N LEU A 24 24.99 4.44 -1.21
CA LEU A 24 24.27 3.47 -0.38
C LEU A 24 22.95 4.04 0.14
N GLN A 25 22.95 5.30 0.59
CA GLN A 25 21.73 5.95 1.06
C GLN A 25 20.76 6.24 -0.08
N THR A 26 21.28 6.62 -1.26
CA THR A 26 20.46 6.78 -2.47
C THR A 26 19.74 5.47 -2.83
N LEU A 27 20.47 4.35 -2.82
CA LEU A 27 19.90 3.03 -3.12
C LEU A 27 18.84 2.60 -2.09
N GLN A 28 19.08 2.87 -0.80
CA GLN A 28 18.10 2.62 0.26
C GLN A 28 16.81 3.42 0.06
N ASN A 29 16.93 4.70 -0.32
CA ASN A 29 15.76 5.55 -0.54
C ASN A 29 14.95 5.14 -1.78
N TYR A 30 15.59 4.67 -2.86
CA TYR A 30 14.86 4.01 -3.95
C TYR A 30 14.19 2.71 -3.52
N GLY A 31 14.86 1.93 -2.65
CA GLY A 31 14.29 0.72 -2.07
C GLY A 31 13.03 1.02 -1.25
N TYR A 32 13.04 2.09 -0.47
CA TYR A 32 11.87 2.57 0.27
C TYR A 32 10.69 2.89 -0.66
N ASP A 33 10.94 3.60 -1.77
CA ASP A 33 9.89 3.96 -2.73
C ASP A 33 9.25 2.73 -3.37
N ILE A 34 10.05 1.74 -3.77
CA ILE A 34 9.54 0.48 -4.34
C ILE A 34 8.70 -0.28 -3.30
N VAL A 35 9.19 -0.40 -2.07
CA VAL A 35 8.46 -1.08 -0.99
C VAL A 35 7.14 -0.37 -0.70
N MET A 36 7.13 0.97 -0.71
CA MET A 36 5.91 1.78 -0.53
C MET A 36 4.88 1.51 -1.63
N LEU A 37 5.30 1.43 -2.90
CA LEU A 37 4.40 1.10 -4.01
C LEU A 37 3.83 -0.31 -3.88
N VAL A 38 4.64 -1.29 -3.46
CA VAL A 38 4.16 -2.65 -3.21
C VAL A 38 3.18 -2.69 -2.03
N ALA A 39 3.47 -1.96 -0.95
CA ALA A 39 2.58 -1.84 0.20
C ALA A 39 1.22 -1.26 -0.21
N LEU A 40 1.21 -0.25 -1.08
CA LEU A 40 -0.03 0.32 -1.65
C LEU A 40 -0.84 -0.75 -2.40
N LEU A 41 -0.21 -1.55 -3.25
CA LEU A 41 -0.88 -2.64 -3.98
C LEU A 41 -1.49 -3.69 -3.04
N ILE A 42 -0.76 -4.05 -1.98
CA ILE A 42 -1.26 -4.99 -0.97
C ILE A 42 -2.50 -4.43 -0.28
N ILE A 43 -2.46 -3.20 0.22
CA ILE A 43 -3.61 -2.58 0.90
C ILE A 43 -4.80 -2.43 -0.04
N ALA A 44 -4.56 -2.03 -1.29
CA ALA A 44 -5.62 -1.96 -2.30
C ALA A 44 -6.28 -3.34 -2.53
N SER A 45 -5.48 -4.40 -2.63
CA SER A 45 -6.00 -5.77 -2.79
C SER A 45 -6.81 -6.23 -1.58
N MET A 46 -6.37 -5.92 -0.35
CA MET A 46 -7.10 -6.21 0.87
C MET A 46 -8.45 -5.49 0.90
N PHE A 47 -8.47 -4.21 0.49
CA PHE A 47 -9.70 -3.43 0.44
C PHE A 47 -10.71 -4.03 -0.55
N ILE A 48 -10.24 -4.43 -1.73
CA ILE A 48 -11.07 -5.13 -2.72
C ILE A 48 -11.65 -6.43 -2.12
N GLY A 49 -10.84 -7.21 -1.40
CA GLY A 49 -11.29 -8.42 -0.70
C GLY A 49 -12.39 -8.14 0.33
N VAL A 50 -12.23 -7.11 1.16
CA VAL A 50 -13.25 -6.70 2.14
C VAL A 50 -14.55 -6.29 1.45
N CYS A 51 -14.47 -5.50 0.39
CA CYS A 51 -15.64 -5.09 -0.40
C CYS A 51 -16.35 -6.30 -1.02
N TYR A 52 -15.59 -7.27 -1.54
CA TYR A 52 -16.14 -8.49 -2.11
C TYR A 52 -16.90 -9.32 -1.06
N HIS A 53 -16.33 -9.51 0.13
CA HIS A 53 -16.99 -10.22 1.23
C HIS A 53 -18.25 -9.50 1.75
N ALA A 54 -18.19 -8.17 1.84
CA ALA A 54 -19.35 -7.36 2.21
C ALA A 54 -20.46 -7.48 1.16
N TYR A 55 -20.11 -7.37 -0.13
CA TYR A 55 -21.05 -7.50 -1.24
C TYR A 55 -21.74 -8.88 -1.29
N SER A 56 -20.95 -9.96 -1.15
CA SER A 56 -21.50 -11.33 -1.07
C SER A 56 -22.48 -11.48 0.10
N THR A 57 -22.12 -10.99 1.28
CA THR A 57 -22.99 -11.05 2.46
C THR A 57 -24.25 -10.21 2.28
N TYR A 58 -24.15 -9.03 1.65
CA TYR A 58 -25.29 -8.17 1.32
C TYR A 58 -26.26 -8.84 0.34
N SER A 59 -25.74 -9.49 -0.71
CA SER A 59 -26.57 -10.24 -1.68
C SER A 59 -27.32 -11.39 -1.00
N GLU A 60 -26.67 -12.09 -0.05
CA GLU A 60 -27.28 -13.17 0.70
C GLU A 60 -28.38 -12.73 1.67
N ILE A 61 -28.34 -11.48 2.16
CA ILE A 61 -29.45 -10.90 2.94
C ILE A 61 -30.72 -10.79 2.09
N HIS A 62 -30.59 -10.39 0.83
CA HIS A 62 -31.74 -10.24 -0.08
C HIS A 62 -32.37 -11.57 -0.48
N THR A 63 -31.64 -12.68 -0.30
CA THR A 63 -32.14 -14.05 -0.50
C THR A 63 -32.58 -14.71 0.81
N GLY A 64 -32.55 -13.99 1.94
CA GLY A 64 -32.94 -14.48 3.26
C GLY A 64 -31.93 -15.46 3.89
N ARG A 65 -30.75 -15.66 3.30
CA ARG A 65 -29.73 -16.60 3.77
C ARG A 65 -28.84 -16.05 4.89
N LYS A 66 -28.75 -14.73 5.01
CA LYS A 66 -27.97 -14.03 6.03
C LYS A 66 -28.74 -12.87 6.64
N THR A 67 -28.24 -12.37 7.76
CA THR A 67 -28.85 -11.24 8.49
C THR A 67 -28.01 -9.97 8.39
N TRP A 68 -28.65 -8.82 8.61
CA TRP A 68 -27.97 -7.52 8.71
C TRP A 68 -26.88 -7.49 9.80
N GLY A 69 -27.06 -8.25 10.89
CA GLY A 69 -26.05 -8.40 11.94
C GLY A 69 -24.77 -9.09 11.43
N GLN A 70 -24.91 -10.12 10.59
CA GLN A 70 -23.77 -10.79 9.96
C GLN A 70 -23.05 -9.88 8.95
N PHE A 71 -23.80 -9.06 8.21
CA PHE A 71 -23.19 -8.04 7.35
C PHE A 71 -22.37 -7.02 8.15
N GLY A 72 -22.95 -6.50 9.24
CA GLY A 72 -22.25 -5.57 10.12
C GLY A 72 -20.95 -6.17 10.68
N LEU A 73 -20.98 -7.42 11.11
CA LEU A 73 -19.78 -8.15 11.57
C LEU A 73 -18.73 -8.31 10.46
N THR A 74 -19.13 -8.72 9.25
CA THR A 74 -18.21 -8.86 8.10
C THR A 74 -17.52 -7.54 7.80
N VAL A 75 -18.27 -6.44 7.76
CA VAL A 75 -17.70 -5.10 7.48
C VAL A 75 -16.80 -4.64 8.63
N ALA A 76 -17.19 -4.85 9.89
CA ALA A 76 -16.39 -4.46 11.05
C ALA A 76 -15.05 -5.20 11.10
N VAL A 77 -15.06 -6.53 10.89
CA VAL A 77 -13.84 -7.34 10.82
C VAL A 77 -12.97 -6.91 9.64
N GLY A 78 -13.58 -6.65 8.48
CA GLY A 78 -12.86 -6.14 7.31
C GLY A 78 -12.17 -4.79 7.56
N ALA A 79 -12.86 -3.86 8.22
CA ALA A 79 -12.28 -2.57 8.60
C ALA A 79 -11.11 -2.75 9.59
N LEU A 80 -11.25 -3.62 10.59
CA LEU A 80 -10.18 -3.94 11.53
C LEU A 80 -8.95 -4.51 10.82
N LEU A 81 -9.16 -5.44 9.88
CA LEU A 81 -8.07 -6.04 9.08
C LEU A 81 -7.31 -4.98 8.26
N LEU A 82 -8.02 -4.01 7.67
CA LEU A 82 -7.37 -2.92 6.95
C LEU A 82 -6.57 -2.01 7.88
N VAL A 83 -7.12 -1.65 9.04
CA VAL A 83 -6.40 -0.83 10.04
C VAL A 83 -5.11 -1.53 10.47
N VAL A 84 -5.19 -2.82 10.82
CA VAL A 84 -4.02 -3.60 11.22
C VAL A 84 -3.02 -3.75 10.07
N GLY A 85 -3.48 -4.04 8.85
CA GLY A 85 -2.63 -4.18 7.67
C GLY A 85 -1.86 -2.90 7.35
N ILE A 86 -2.56 -1.76 7.32
CA ILE A 86 -1.95 -0.44 7.08
C ILE A 86 -0.95 -0.12 8.20
N TRP A 87 -1.32 -0.38 9.45
CA TRP A 87 -0.45 -0.12 10.59
C TRP A 87 0.84 -0.94 10.53
N LEU A 88 0.75 -2.24 10.26
CA LEU A 88 1.92 -3.12 10.13
C LEU A 88 2.84 -2.70 8.99
N LEU A 89 2.27 -2.40 7.81
CA LEU A 89 3.07 -1.95 6.67
C LEU A 89 3.74 -0.59 6.94
N THR A 90 3.04 0.34 7.60
CA THR A 90 3.61 1.63 8.01
C THR A 90 4.75 1.45 9.01
N LYS A 91 4.62 0.51 9.95
CA LYS A 91 5.71 0.18 10.88
C LYS A 91 6.90 -0.46 10.17
N ALA A 92 6.65 -1.35 9.21
CA ALA A 92 7.69 -2.00 8.42
C ALA A 92 8.46 -1.00 7.54
N THR A 93 7.76 -0.09 6.85
CA THR A 93 8.41 0.97 6.06
C THR A 93 9.20 1.94 6.93
N GLY A 94 8.76 2.20 8.16
CA GLY A 94 9.52 3.05 9.11
C GLY A 94 10.85 2.46 9.58
N ILE A 95 11.10 1.16 9.38
CA ILE A 95 12.38 0.51 9.68
C ILE A 95 13.39 0.70 8.53
N LEU A 96 12.90 0.96 7.30
CA LEU A 96 13.70 1.23 6.11
C LEU A 96 14.22 2.69 6.06
#